data_AF-A0A948AA82-F1
#
_entry.id   AF-A0A948AA82-F1
#
_cell.length_a   1.000
_cell.length_b   1.000
_cell.length_c   1.000
_cell.angle_alpha   90.00
_cell.angle_beta   90.00
_cell.angle_gamma   90.00
#
_symmetry.space_group_name_H-M   'P 1'
#
loop_
_entity.id
_entity.type
_entity.pdbx_description
1 polymer ?
#
loop_
_entity_poly.entity_id
_entity_poly.type
_entity_poly.pdbx_seq_one_letter_code
_entity_poly.pdbx_strand_id
1 'polypeptide(L)' 'MSEQLCPLCQQANLCKAGTTEQNQCWCMQQQFPAELLAQAPDQSSCICSECLKKFISTTEMCHPAR' A
#
# COMPACT_ATOMS: atom_id res chain seq x y z
N MET A 1 -13.15 -15.96 -6.32
CA MET A 1 -12.39 -15.27 -5.26
C MET A 1 -11.97 -13.94 -5.87
N SER A 2 -12.38 -12.80 -5.29
CA SER A 2 -11.89 -11.52 -5.81
C SER A 2 -10.44 -11.38 -5.36
N GLU A 3 -9.49 -11.53 -6.29
CA GLU A 3 -8.11 -11.14 -6.00
C GLU A 3 -8.10 -9.68 -5.55
N GLN A 4 -7.64 -9.44 -4.32
CA GLN A 4 -7.49 -8.10 -3.78
C GLN A 4 -6.40 -7.39 -4.60
N LEU A 5 -6.79 -6.34 -5.32
CA LEU A 5 -5.88 -5.56 -6.16
C LEU A 5 -5.43 -4.31 -5.44
N CYS A 6 -4.18 -3.91 -5.67
CA CYS A 6 -3.66 -2.66 -5.19
C CYS A 6 -4.36 -1.50 -5.92
N PRO A 7 -4.91 -0.51 -5.20
CA PRO A 7 -5.60 0.62 -5.83
C PRO A 7 -4.66 1.56 -6.61
N LEU A 8 -3.34 1.44 -6.44
CA LEU A 8 -2.34 2.27 -7.12
C LEU A 8 -1.81 1.64 -8.41
N CYS A 9 -1.55 0.33 -8.42
CA CYS A 9 -0.93 -0.36 -9.57
C CYS A 9 -1.79 -1.47 -10.18
N GLN A 10 -2.97 -1.73 -9.61
CA GLN A 10 -3.91 -2.78 -10.03
C GLN A 10 -3.29 -4.20 -10.09
N GLN A 11 -2.17 -4.42 -9.40
CA GLN A 11 -1.57 -5.75 -9.22
C GLN A 11 -2.07 -6.40 -7.93
N ALA A 12 -1.88 -7.71 -7.80
CA ALA A 12 -2.23 -8.43 -6.57
C ALA A 12 -1.53 -7.81 -5.34
N ASN A 13 -2.32 -7.36 -4.36
CA ASN A 13 -1.78 -6.79 -3.11
C ASN A 13 -1.50 -7.86 -2.03
N LEU A 14 -1.91 -9.11 -2.29
CA LEU A 14 -1.84 -10.25 -1.38
C LEU A 14 -2.43 -9.94 0.01
N CYS A 15 -3.44 -9.06 0.04
CA CYS A 15 -4.09 -8.66 1.27
C CYS A 15 -4.90 -9.83 1.82
N LYS A 16 -4.64 -10.14 3.09
CA LYS A 16 -5.39 -11.14 3.88
C LYS A 16 -6.43 -10.49 4.80
N ALA A 17 -6.72 -9.20 4.64
CA ALA A 17 -7.77 -8.53 5.44
C ALA A 17 -9.12 -9.22 5.21
N GLY A 18 -9.84 -9.49 6.31
CA GLY A 18 -11.10 -10.23 6.26
C GLY A 18 -10.96 -11.76 6.20
N THR A 19 -9.74 -12.31 6.27
CA THR A 19 -9.50 -13.75 6.43
C THR A 19 -9.02 -14.09 7.84
N THR A 20 -9.01 -15.37 8.20
CA THR A 20 -8.46 -15.87 9.48
C THR A 20 -6.99 -15.47 9.70
N GLU A 21 -6.25 -15.23 8.61
CA GLU A 21 -4.85 -14.85 8.61
C GLU A 21 -4.64 -13.33 8.48
N GLN A 22 -5.68 -12.51 8.72
CA GLN A 22 -5.57 -11.04 8.62
C GLN A 22 -4.43 -10.46 9.46
N ASN A 23 -4.17 -11.01 10.65
CA ASN A 23 -3.06 -10.59 11.51
C ASN A 23 -1.67 -10.86 10.90
N GLN A 24 -1.59 -11.78 9.93
CA GLN A 24 -0.37 -12.07 9.17
C GLN A 24 -0.29 -11.25 7.88
N CYS A 25 -1.31 -10.44 7.58
CA CYS A 25 -1.26 -9.56 6.42
C CYS A 25 -0.13 -8.55 6.62
N TRP A 26 0.74 -8.43 5.62
CA TRP A 26 1.88 -7.54 5.69
C TRP A 26 1.45 -6.07 5.84
N CYS A 27 0.29 -5.66 5.29
CA CYS A 27 -0.22 -4.29 5.44
C CYS A 27 -0.59 -3.95 6.89
N MET A 28 -0.86 -4.94 7.76
CA MET A 28 -1.10 -4.68 9.19
C MET A 28 0.20 -4.53 10.01
N GLN A 29 1.33 -4.94 9.44
CA GLN A 29 2.64 -4.90 10.10
C GLN A 29 3.48 -3.68 9.69
N GLN A 30 2.96 -2.83 8.80
CA GLN A 30 3.67 -1.68 8.23
C GLN A 30 2.85 -0.41 8.43
N GLN A 31 3.53 0.74 8.47
CA GLN A 31 2.88 2.05 8.52
C GLN A 31 2.81 2.65 7.12
N PHE A 32 1.63 3.11 6.73
CA PHE A 32 1.43 3.81 5.47
C PHE A 32 1.49 5.33 5.69
N PRO A 33 2.34 6.06 4.95
CA PRO A 33 2.33 7.52 4.97
C PRO A 33 0.96 8.05 4.53
N ALA A 34 0.48 9.11 5.18
CA ALA A 34 -0.79 9.74 4.83
C ALA A 34 -0.81 10.24 3.37
N GLU A 35 0.32 10.71 2.85
CA GLU A 35 0.48 11.14 1.46
C GLU A 35 0.34 9.99 0.45
N LEU A 36 0.75 8.78 0.83
CA LEU A 36 0.57 7.59 0.00
C LEU A 36 -0.90 7.15 0.01
N LEU A 37 -1.55 7.20 1.18
CA LEU A 37 -2.98 6.90 1.31
C LEU A 37 -3.83 7.90 0.52
N ALA A 38 -3.45 9.18 0.49
CA ALA A 38 -4.12 10.23 -0.27
C ALA A 38 -4.05 10.01 -1.80
N GLN A 39 -3.06 9.27 -2.29
CA GLN A 39 -2.94 8.91 -3.71
C GLN A 39 -3.82 7.73 -4.10
N ALA A 40 -4.28 6.92 -3.14
CA ALA A 40 -5.12 5.77 -3.43
C ALA A 40 -6.57 6.22 -3.71
N PRO A 41 -7.14 5.91 -4.89
CA PRO A 41 -8.53 6.26 -5.20
C PRO A 41 -9.53 5.51 -4.32
N ASP A 42 -9.17 4.33 -3.83
CA ASP A 42 -9.93 3.56 -2.86
C ASP A 42 -9.10 3.37 -1.58
N GLN A 43 -9.65 3.84 -0.46
CA GLN A 43 -9.04 3.69 0.86
C GLN A 43 -9.49 2.38 1.55
N SER A 44 -10.40 1.63 0.94
CA SER A 44 -10.90 0.34 1.45
C SER A 44 -9.96 -0.83 1.15
N SER A 45 -9.00 -0.65 0.23
CA SER A 45 -8.09 -1.68 -0.26
C SER A 45 -6.65 -1.45 0.20
N CYS A 46 -5.95 -2.51 0.62
CA CYS A 46 -4.53 -2.39 0.98
C CYS A 46 -3.67 -2.04 -0.26
N ILE A 47 -2.75 -1.09 -0.07
CA ILE A 47 -1.69 -0.77 -1.04
C ILE A 47 -0.62 -1.85 -0.96
N CYS A 48 -0.12 -2.38 -2.09
CA CYS A 48 0.90 -3.43 -2.12
C CYS A 48 2.29 -2.96 -1.62
N SER A 49 3.13 -3.91 -1.21
CA SER A 49 4.46 -3.61 -0.64
C SER A 49 5.38 -2.93 -1.64
N GLU A 50 5.26 -3.27 -2.92
CA GLU A 50 6.02 -2.64 -4.00
C GLU A 50 5.66 -1.16 -4.17
N CYS A 51 4.38 -0.80 -4.06
CA CYS A 51 3.97 0.61 -4.11
C CYS A 51 4.45 1.39 -2.89
N LEU A 52 4.37 0.79 -1.69
CA LEU A 52 4.90 1.40 -0.47
C LEU A 52 6.42 1.63 -0.57
N LYS A 53 7.18 0.61 -0.98
CA LYS A 53 8.63 0.72 -1.19
C LYS A 53 8.95 1.80 -2.22
N LYS A 54 8.27 1.81 -3.36
CA LYS A 54 8.48 2.81 -4.41
C LYS A 54 8.21 4.22 -3.90
N PHE A 55 7.15 4.40 -3.11
CA PHE A 55 6.84 5.68 -2.49
C PHE A 55 7.95 6.12 -1.53
N ILE A 56 8.35 5.26 -0.59
CA ILE A 56 9.43 5.57 0.38
C ILE A 56 10.73 5.88 -0.36
N SER A 57 11.12 5.05 -1.33
CA SER A 57 12.33 5.28 -2.14
C SER A 57 12.25 6.60 -2.91
N THR A 58 11.08 6.99 -3.42
CA THR A 58 10.89 8.27 -4.14
C THR A 58 10.87 9.47 -3.19
N THR A 59 10.33 9.29 -1.98
CA THR A 59 10.34 10.30 -0.91
C THR A 59 11.77 10.64 -0.49
N GLU A 60 12.69 9.68 -0.53
CA GLU A 60 14.11 9.91 -0.28
C GLU A 60 14.82 10.69 -1.43
N MET A 61 14.15 10.90 -2.56
CA MET A 61 14.68 11.65 -3.72
C MET A 61 13.97 12.99 -3.97
N CYS A 62 12.94 13.34 -3.18
CA CYS A 62 12.23 14.62 -3.32
C CYS A 62 12.48 15.54 -2.11
N HIS A 63 13.74 15.95 -1.96
CA HIS A 63 14.07 17.30 -1.51
C HIS A 63 15.25 17.84 -2.34
N PRO A 64 15.01 18.39 -3.55
CA PRO A 64 15.67 19.62 -3.93
C PRO A 64 14.75 20.78 -3.52
N ALA A 65 15.26 21.55 -2.57
CA ALA A 65 14.94 22.92 -2.22
C ALA A 65 13.78 23.62 -2.97
N ARG A 66 12.86 24.20 -2.21
CA ARG A 66 12.24 25.47 -2.59
C ARG A 66 12.63 26.53 -1.57
#